data_AF-A0A291R8A4-F1
#
_entry.id   AF-A0A291R8A4-F1
#
_cell.length_a   1.000
_cell.length_b   1.000
_cell.length_c   1.000
_cell.angle_alpha   90.00
_cell.angle_beta   90.00
_cell.angle_gamma   90.00
#
_symmetry.space_group_name_H-M   'P 1'
#
loop_
_entity.id
_entity.type
_entity.pdbx_description
1 polymer ?
#
loop_
_entity_poly.entity_id
_entity_poly.type
_entity_poly.pdbx_seq_one_letter_code
_entity_poly.pdbx_strand_id
1 'polypeptide(L)'
;MNKDLPTDSLLVNGKENTGSASFRICNLTHRVSKLTSHLELHPKDYSSQRGLWKVLGKRKRLLIYLANRDPVSYRKIVKDMNIRGLRER
;
A
#
# COMPACT_ATOMS: atom_id res chain seq x y z
N MET A 1 -4.52 16.89 11.19
CA MET A 1 -5.70 16.39 10.45
C MET A 1 -5.37 15.03 9.89
N ASN A 2 -5.38 14.02 10.77
CA ASN A 2 -5.04 12.65 10.41
C ASN A 2 -6.30 12.04 9.80
N LYS A 3 -6.27 11.78 8.49
CA LYS A 3 -7.18 10.78 7.93
C LYS A 3 -6.65 9.46 8.47
N ASP A 4 -7.16 9.05 9.62
CA ASP A 4 -7.21 7.64 9.95
C ASP A 4 -7.93 6.98 8.76
N LEU A 5 -7.15 6.41 7.84
CA LEU A 5 -7.69 5.39 6.97
C LEU A 5 -8.35 4.38 7.91
N PRO A 6 -9.57 3.90 7.62
CA PRO A 6 -10.28 3.03 8.53
C PRO A 6 -9.49 1.74 8.70
N THR A 7 -8.60 1.73 9.69
CA THR A 7 -8.15 0.52 10.34
C THR A 7 -9.36 0.12 11.17
N ASP A 8 -9.93 -1.04 10.82
CA ASP A 8 -10.97 -1.79 11.55
C ASP A 8 -12.38 -1.79 10.93
N SER A 9 -12.53 -2.20 9.67
CA SER A 9 -13.85 -2.73 9.25
C SER A 9 -13.89 -3.87 8.22
N LEU A 10 -12.76 -4.32 7.63
CA LEU A 10 -12.79 -5.46 6.67
C LEU A 10 -11.76 -6.57 6.91
N LEU A 11 -11.06 -6.61 8.05
CA LEU A 11 -10.12 -7.68 8.38
C LEU A 11 -10.38 -8.36 9.73
N VAL A 12 -11.65 -8.46 10.11
CA VAL A 12 -12.08 -9.41 11.17
C VAL A 12 -12.96 -10.48 10.51
N ASN A 13 -12.35 -11.25 9.61
CA ASN A 13 -12.61 -12.68 9.57
C ASN A 13 -11.26 -13.33 9.84
N GLY A 14 -11.10 -13.78 11.08
CA GLY A 14 -9.89 -14.40 11.57
C GLY A 14 -9.50 -15.58 10.70
N LYS A 15 -8.18 -15.71 10.54
CA LYS A 15 -7.44 -16.80 9.89
C LYS A 15 -7.25 -16.61 8.37
N GLU A 16 -6.03 -16.91 7.92
CA GLU A 16 -5.70 -17.49 6.59
C GLU A 16 -5.26 -16.61 5.41
N ASN A 17 -5.04 -15.30 5.54
CA ASN A 17 -4.62 -14.51 4.35
C ASN A 17 -3.39 -13.61 4.52
N THR A 18 -2.52 -13.86 5.52
CA THR A 18 -1.23 -13.16 5.66
C THR A 18 -0.35 -13.26 4.41
N GLY A 19 -0.53 -14.32 3.59
CA GLY A 19 0.17 -14.55 2.33
C GLY A 19 -0.43 -13.86 1.10
N SER A 20 -1.67 -13.38 1.18
CA SER A 20 -2.39 -12.80 0.03
C SER A 20 -1.71 -11.53 -0.48
N ALA A 21 -1.64 -11.39 -1.81
CA ALA A 21 -1.10 -10.20 -2.45
C ALA A 21 -1.89 -8.94 -2.05
N SER A 22 -3.21 -9.05 -1.90
CA SER A 22 -4.10 -7.96 -1.47
C SER A 22 -3.78 -7.49 -0.05
N PHE A 23 -3.60 -8.44 0.88
CA PHE A 23 -3.23 -8.14 2.26
C PHE A 23 -1.88 -7.44 2.35
N ARG A 24 -0.88 -7.93 1.59
CA ARG A 24 0.45 -7.30 1.52
C ARG A 24 0.37 -5.87 0.98
N ILE A 25 -0.43 -5.61 -0.05
CA ILE A 25 -0.62 -4.26 -0.61
C ILE A 25 -1.27 -3.32 0.43
N CYS A 26 -2.24 -3.81 1.19
CA CYS A 26 -2.88 -3.06 2.27
C CYS A 26 -1.86 -2.64 3.34
N ASN A 27 -1.11 -3.60 3.88
CA ASN A 27 -0.08 -3.35 4.89
C ASN A 27 1.02 -2.40 4.38
N LEU A 28 1.49 -2.58 3.15
CA LEU A 28 2.47 -1.67 2.55
C LEU A 28 1.91 -0.24 2.39
N THR A 29 0.63 -0.10 2.06
CA THR A 29 -0.03 1.20 1.92
C THR A 29 -0.16 1.90 3.28
N HIS A 30 -0.53 1.17 4.33
CA HIS A 30 -0.54 1.71 5.70
C HIS A 30 0.86 2.18 6.13
N ARG A 31 1.91 1.38 5.86
CA ARG A 31 3.30 1.76 6.15
C ARG A 31 3.75 3.00 5.38
N VAL A 32 3.37 3.13 4.11
CA VAL A 32 3.65 4.33 3.31
C VAL A 32 3.01 5.55 3.97
N SER A 33 1.73 5.48 4.33
CA SER A 33 1.02 6.60 4.97
C SER A 33 1.73 7.05 6.26
N LYS A 34 2.09 6.11 7.13
CA LYS A 34 2.79 6.40 8.38
C LYS A 34 4.16 7.05 8.15
N LEU A 35 4.94 6.54 7.19
CA LEU A 35 6.26 7.10 6.84
C LEU A 35 6.14 8.47 6.19
N THR A 36 5.11 8.71 5.37
CA THR A 36 4.88 10.02 4.76
C THR A 36 4.62 11.07 5.83
N SER A 37 3.73 10.81 6.81
CA SER A 37 3.49 11.73 7.93
C SER A 37 4.74 11.95 8.80
N HIS A 38 5.58 10.92 8.98
CA HIS A 38 6.85 11.09 9.71
C HIS A 38 7.82 12.01 8.95
N LEU A 39 7.94 11.86 7.62
CA LEU A 39 8.82 12.67 6.80
C LEU A 39 8.34 14.11 6.62
N GLU A 40 7.03 14.37 6.74
CA GLU A 40 6.49 15.73 6.79
C GLU A 40 7.03 16.51 8.01
N LEU A 41 7.20 15.83 9.15
CA LEU A 41 7.80 16.42 10.36
C LEU A 41 9.34 16.44 10.29
N HIS A 42 9.95 15.45 9.64
CA HIS A 42 11.41 15.28 9.56
C HIS A 42 11.91 15.22 8.10
N PRO A 43 11.92 16.36 7.38
CA PRO A 43 12.26 16.38 5.95
C PRO A 43 13.73 16.06 5.65
N LYS A 44 14.62 16.15 6.65
CA LYS A 44 16.06 15.88 6.50
C LYS A 44 16.45 14.42 6.75
N ASP A 45 15.50 13.54 7.08
CA ASP A 45 15.78 12.11 7.25
C ASP A 45 15.82 11.36 5.90
N TYR A 46 16.99 11.38 5.27
CA TYR A 46 17.23 10.70 4.00
C TYR A 46 17.25 9.16 4.13
N SER A 47 17.55 8.62 5.32
CA SER A 47 17.57 7.17 5.55
C SER A 47 16.15 6.61 5.50
N SER A 48 15.22 7.27 6.18
CA SER A 48 13.79 6.92 6.15
C SER A 48 13.17 7.15 4.77
N GLN A 49 13.55 8.22 4.07
CA GLN A 49 13.12 8.47 2.69
C GLN A 49 13.54 7.34 1.73
N ARG A 50 14.78 6.83 1.86
CA ARG A 50 15.24 5.66 1.09
C ARG A 50 14.46 4.40 1.45
N GLY A 51 14.09 4.23 2.72
CA GLY A 51 13.19 3.17 3.18
C GLY A 51 11.80 3.25 2.52
N LEU A 52 11.23 4.44 2.47
CA LEU A 52 9.94 4.71 1.83
C LEU A 52 9.96 4.32 0.34
N TRP A 53 11.02 4.66 -0.40
CA TRP A 53 11.16 4.29 -1.80
C TRP A 53 11.20 2.77 -2.01
N LYS A 54 11.90 2.04 -1.13
CA LYS A 54 11.92 0.56 -1.16
C LYS A 54 10.52 -0.02 -0.95
N VAL A 55 9.73 0.54 -0.03
CA VAL A 55 8.34 0.12 0.23
C VAL A 55 7.44 0.41 -0.98
N LEU A 56 7.54 1.59 -1.56
CA LEU A 56 6.80 1.98 -2.77
C LEU A 56 7.12 1.06 -3.96
N GLY A 57 8.40 0.74 -4.18
CA GLY A 57 8.84 -0.19 -5.23
C GLY A 57 8.32 -1.62 -5.02
N LYS A 58 8.30 -2.12 -3.78
CA LYS A 58 7.68 -3.42 -3.45
C LYS A 58 6.18 -3.43 -3.75
N ARG A 59 5.47 -2.38 -3.35
CA ARG A 59 4.02 -2.23 -3.61
C ARG A 59 3.72 -2.19 -5.11
N LYS A 60 4.49 -1.43 -5.89
CA LYS A 60 4.35 -1.36 -7.36
C LYS A 60 4.49 -2.73 -8.01
N ARG A 61 5.50 -3.52 -7.62
CA ARG A 61 5.69 -4.88 -8.16
C ARG A 61 4.51 -5.81 -7.87
N LEU A 62 3.93 -5.74 -6.67
CA LEU A 62 2.76 -6.53 -6.31
C LEU A 62 1.50 -6.10 -7.09
N LEU A 63 1.34 -4.80 -7.33
CA LEU A 63 0.25 -4.29 -8.16
C LEU A 63 0.35 -4.76 -9.61
N ILE A 64 1.55 -4.76 -10.20
CA ILE A 64 1.79 -5.30 -11.54
C ILE A 64 1.47 -6.80 -11.57
N TYR A 65 1.95 -7.55 -10.57
CA TYR A 65 1.65 -8.98 -10.46
C TYR A 65 0.15 -9.26 -10.40
N LEU A 66 -0.61 -8.49 -9.61
CA LEU A 66 -2.06 -8.64 -9.53
C LEU A 66 -2.75 -8.23 -10.83
N ALA A 67 -2.32 -7.15 -11.48
CA ALA A 67 -2.88 -6.72 -12.76
C ALA A 67 -2.78 -7.82 -13.82
N ASN A 68 -1.67 -8.57 -13.84
CA ASN A 68 -1.45 -9.66 -14.79
C ASN A 68 -2.24 -10.94 -14.44
N ARG A 69 -2.41 -11.25 -13.15
CA ARG A 69 -3.03 -12.51 -12.71
C ARG A 69 -4.54 -12.41 -12.48
N ASP A 70 -4.99 -11.30 -11.89
CA ASP A 70 -6.39 -11.05 -11.59
C ASP A 70 -6.70 -9.54 -11.71
N PRO A 71 -7.10 -9.09 -12.92
CA PRO A 71 -7.42 -7.69 -13.17
C PRO A 71 -8.65 -7.20 -12.40
N VAL A 72 -9.57 -8.08 -11.99
CA VAL A 72 -10.76 -7.71 -11.22
C VAL A 72 -10.36 -7.33 -9.79
N SER A 73 -9.54 -8.15 -9.14
CA SER A 73 -8.99 -7.85 -7.83
C SER A 73 -8.10 -6.60 -7.85
N TYR A 74 -7.31 -6.39 -8.90
CA TYR A 74 -6.53 -5.16 -9.09
C TYR A 74 -7.41 -3.91 -9.09
N ARG A 75 -8.48 -3.90 -9.90
CA ARG A 75 -9.40 -2.75 -9.98
C ARG A 75 -10.08 -2.46 -8.63
N LYS A 76 -10.49 -3.50 -7.90
CA LYS A 76 -11.06 -3.36 -6.55
C LYS A 76 -10.06 -2.69 -5.59
N ILE A 77 -8.84 -3.23 -5.49
CA ILE A 77 -7.81 -2.70 -4.58
C ILE A 77 -7.43 -1.25 -4.92
N VAL A 78 -7.28 -0.93 -6.20
CA VAL A 78 -6.95 0.42 -6.65
C VAL A 78 -8.06 1.41 -6.26
N LYS A 79 -9.32 0.99 -6.39
CA LYS A 79 -10.49 1.78 -6.00
C LYS A 79 -10.56 1.96 -4.48
N ASP A 80 -10.41 0.89 -3.73
CA ASP A 80 -10.54 0.89 -2.27
C ASP A 80 -9.44 1.70 -1.58
N MET A 81 -8.20 1.63 -2.08
CA MET A 81 -7.04 2.29 -1.48
C MET A 81 -6.68 3.62 -2.14
N ASN A 82 -7.45 4.09 -3.13
CA ASN A 82 -7.20 5.31 -3.90
C ASN A 82 -5.74 5.45 -4.37
N ILE A 83 -5.16 4.36 -4.86
CA ILE A 83 -3.76 4.32 -5.29
C ILE A 83 -3.69 4.81 -6.75
N ARG A 84 -2.68 5.64 -7.08
CA ARG A 84 -2.43 6.01 -8.48
C ARG A 84 -2.15 4.74 -9.30
N GLY A 85 -2.92 4.55 -10.37
CA GLY A 85 -2.82 3.38 -11.25
C GLY A 85 -1.44 3.19 -11.87
N LEU A 86 -1.21 2.01 -12.45
CA LEU A 86 0.03 1.75 -13.17
C LEU A 86 0.06 2.63 -14.41
N ARG A 87 1.11 3.46 -14.56
CA ARG A 87 1.33 4.20 -15.80
C ARG A 87 1.83 3.19 -16.84
N GLU A 88 0.98 2.88 -17.81
CA GLU A 88 1.40 2.19 -19.03
C GLU A 88 2.37 3.10 -19.79
N ARG A 89 3.42 2.51 -20.36
CA ARG A 89 4.51 3.23 -21.03
C ARG A 89 4.45 2.92 -22.51
#